data_AF-A0A2N1R2X2-F1
#
_entry.id   AF-A0A2N1R2X2-F1
#
_cell.length_a   1.000
_cell.length_b   1.000
_cell.length_c   1.000
_cell.angle_alpha   90.00
_cell.angle_beta   90.00
_cell.angle_gamma   90.00
#
_symmetry.space_group_name_H-M   'P 1'
#
loop_
_entity.id
_entity.type
_entity.pdbx_description
1 polymer ?
#
loop_
_entity_poly.entity_id
_entity_poly.type
_entity_poly.pdbx_seq_one_letter_code
_entity_poly.pdbx_strand_id
1 'polypeptide(L)' 'MTALPVPFDITELAPEKGAPDPARLLSGKPENRVWNLYTSPDGKFFSGIWESEPGAWRIEYTEHEFCHILEGVSR' A
#
# COMPACT_ATOMS: atom_id res chain seq x y z
N MET A 1 -2.64 27.19 -1.90
CA MET A 1 -3.87 26.39 -1.70
C MET A 1 -3.70 25.63 -0.39
N THR A 2 -4.49 25.94 0.63
CA THR A 2 -4.52 25.14 1.85
C THR A 2 -5.16 23.81 1.51
N ALA A 3 -4.39 22.72 1.56
CA ALA A 3 -4.95 21.38 1.42
C ALA A 3 -5.90 21.16 2.61
N LEU A 4 -7.17 20.94 2.31
CA LEU A 4 -8.12 20.43 3.30
C LEU A 4 -7.59 19.07 3.80
N PRO A 5 -7.97 18.64 5.02
CA PRO A 5 -7.65 17.29 5.47
C PRO A 5 -8.15 16.26 4.44
N VAL A 6 -7.28 15.34 4.05
CA VAL A 6 -7.62 14.23 3.14
C VAL A 6 -8.31 13.14 3.96
N PRO A 7 -9.58 12.81 3.70
CA PRO A 7 -10.26 11.75 4.43
C PRO A 7 -9.69 10.38 4.03
N PHE A 8 -9.42 9.53 5.02
CA PHE A 8 -9.05 8.14 4.82
C PHE A 8 -10.30 7.25 4.79
N ASP A 9 -11.15 7.49 3.78
CA ASP A 9 -12.37 6.72 3.52
C ASP A 9 -12.29 6.06 2.13
N ILE A 10 -12.29 4.73 2.12
CA ILE A 10 -12.16 3.91 0.92
C ILE A 10 -13.48 3.26 0.50
N THR A 11 -14.60 3.58 1.16
CA THR A 11 -15.89 2.86 1.04
C THR A 11 -16.39 2.77 -0.42
N GLU A 12 -16.22 3.84 -1.19
CA GLU A 12 -16.68 3.95 -2.59
C GLU A 12 -15.52 3.95 -3.59
N LEU A 13 -14.31 3.58 -3.15
CA LEU A 13 -13.11 3.59 -3.99
C LEU A 13 -12.73 2.16 -4.39
N ALA A 14 -12.55 1.94 -5.69
CA ALA A 14 -11.98 0.70 -6.19
C ALA A 14 -10.45 0.70 -5.96
N PRO A 15 -9.88 -0.37 -5.38
CA PRO A 15 -8.43 -0.49 -5.23
C PRO A 15 -7.76 -0.81 -6.57
N GLU A 16 -6.50 -0.39 -6.69
CA GLU A 16 -5.57 -1.01 -7.61
C GLU A 16 -5.17 -2.39 -7.08
N LYS A 17 -5.26 -3.42 -7.94
CA LYS A 17 -4.85 -4.78 -7.60
C LYS A 17 -3.40 -5.02 -8.01
N GLY A 18 -2.64 -5.68 -7.14
CA GLY A 18 -1.25 -6.06 -7.41
C GLY A 18 -0.91 -7.42 -6.81
N ALA A 19 0.33 -7.84 -7.00
CA ALA A 19 0.92 -8.99 -6.34
C ALA A 19 2.45 -8.77 -6.25
N PRO A 20 3.15 -9.39 -5.29
CA PRO A 20 4.60 -9.37 -5.26
C PRO A 20 5.19 -10.00 -6.52
N ASP A 21 6.38 -9.56 -6.88
CA ASP A 21 7.17 -10.19 -7.94
C ASP A 21 7.38 -11.68 -7.65
N PRO A 22 6.96 -12.60 -8.55
CA PRO A 22 7.10 -14.04 -8.34
C PRO A 22 8.54 -14.49 -8.06
N ALA A 23 9.54 -13.77 -8.58
CA ALA A 23 10.95 -14.09 -8.33
C ALA A 23 11.40 -13.81 -6.88
N ARG A 24 10.62 -13.04 -6.13
CA ARG A 24 10.91 -12.64 -4.74
C ARG A 24 10.03 -13.36 -3.72
N LEU A 25 9.03 -14.13 -4.15
CA LEU A 25 8.16 -14.90 -3.26
C LEU A 25 8.95 -15.94 -2.47
N LEU A 26 8.71 -15.98 -1.17
CA LEU A 26 9.23 -16.98 -0.24
C LEU A 26 8.14 -17.97 0.16
N SER A 27 6.91 -17.51 0.33
CA SER A 27 5.75 -18.35 0.61
C SER A 27 4.43 -17.67 0.26
N GLY A 28 3.39 -18.48 0.02
CA GLY A 28 2.06 -18.02 -0.36
C GLY A 28 1.96 -17.56 -1.81
N LYS A 29 0.79 -17.00 -2.15
CA LYS A 29 0.51 -16.34 -3.42
C LYS A 29 -0.39 -15.13 -3.15
N PRO A 30 0.13 -14.12 -2.43
CA PRO A 30 -0.70 -13.03 -1.94
C PRO A 30 -1.14 -12.12 -3.09
N GLU A 31 -2.41 -11.73 -3.07
CA GLU A 31 -2.93 -10.59 -3.81
C GLU A 31 -2.93 -9.33 -2.92
N ASN A 32 -2.61 -8.19 -3.52
CA ASN A 32 -2.47 -6.89 -2.86
C ASN A 32 -3.56 -5.95 -3.36
N ARG A 33 -4.02 -5.05 -2.49
CA ARG A 33 -4.94 -3.98 -2.86
C ARG A 33 -4.43 -2.63 -2.33
N VAL A 34 -4.45 -1.61 -3.19
CA VAL A 34 -3.92 -0.28 -2.89
C VAL A 34 -4.99 0.77 -3.16
N TRP A 35 -5.22 1.63 -2.17
CA TRP A 35 -6.00 2.85 -2.29
C TRP A 35 -5.07 4.04 -2.05
N ASN A 36 -4.54 4.62 -3.12
CA ASN A 36 -3.74 5.84 -3.01
C ASN A 36 -4.66 7.05 -2.86
N LEU A 37 -4.66 7.67 -1.68
CA LEU A 37 -5.57 8.77 -1.33
C LEU A 37 -4.93 10.15 -1.50
N TYR A 38 -3.60 10.21 -1.50
CA TYR A 38 -2.85 11.43 -1.69
C TYR A 38 -1.57 11.18 -2.49
N THR A 39 -1.36 12.02 -3.49
CA THR A 39 -0.09 12.15 -4.20
C THR A 39 0.37 13.59 -4.09
N SER A 40 1.62 13.81 -3.68
CA SER A 40 2.21 15.15 -3.68
C SER A 40 2.29 15.72 -5.10
N PRO A 41 2.25 17.05 -5.29
CA PRO A 41 2.32 17.65 -6.62
C PRO A 41 3.56 17.29 -7.44
N ASP A 42 4.66 16.94 -6.78
CA ASP A 42 5.91 16.49 -7.41
C ASP A 42 5.98 14.97 -7.66
N GLY A 43 4.94 14.23 -7.26
CA GLY A 43 4.82 12.79 -7.49
C GLY A 43 5.79 11.93 -6.67
N LYS A 44 6.35 12.45 -5.58
CA LYS A 44 7.35 11.74 -4.77
C LYS A 44 6.84 11.19 -3.44
N PHE A 45 5.72 11.71 -2.95
CA PHE A 45 5.11 11.26 -1.71
C PHE A 45 3.69 10.77 -1.97
N PHE A 46 3.42 9.59 -1.44
CA PHE A 46 2.16 8.89 -1.57
C PHE A 46 1.66 8.55 -0.18
N SER A 47 0.35 8.60 0.02
CA SER A 47 -0.27 8.19 1.27
C SER A 47 -1.67 7.61 1.00
N GLY A 48 -1.99 6.53 1.69
CA GLY A 48 -3.21 5.79 1.42
C GLY A 48 -3.34 4.55 2.30
N ILE A 49 -4.23 3.65 1.88
CA ILE A 49 -4.46 2.35 2.54
C ILE A 49 -3.92 1.25 1.64
N TRP A 50 -3.24 0.29 2.25
CA TRP A 50 -2.74 -0.91 1.58
C TRP A 50 -3.15 -2.14 2.38
N GLU A 51 -3.48 -3.22 1.69
CA GLU A 51 -3.66 -4.53 2.30
C GLU A 51 -3.08 -5.64 1.40
N SER A 52 -2.82 -6.78 2.01
CA SER A 52 -2.35 -7.97 1.30
C SER A 52 -2.86 -9.24 1.98
N GLU A 53 -3.13 -10.24 1.16
CA GLU A 53 -3.38 -11.59 1.64
C GLU A 53 -2.11 -12.18 2.29
N PRO A 54 -2.24 -13.22 3.14
CA PRO A 54 -1.08 -13.83 3.78
C PRO A 54 -0.02 -14.34 2.79
N GLY A 55 1.23 -13.93 3.00
CA GLY A 55 2.38 -14.36 2.22
C GLY A 55 3.69 -13.76 2.76
N ALA A 56 4.81 -14.15 2.16
CA ALA A 56 6.11 -13.57 2.47
C ALA A 56 6.95 -13.45 1.20
N TRP A 57 7.65 -12.33 1.06
CA TRP A 57 8.54 -12.05 -0.06
C TRP A 57 9.68 -11.14 0.36
N ARG A 58 10.74 -11.10 -0.44
CA ARG A 58 11.83 -10.13 -0.25
C ARG A 58 11.39 -8.76 -0.75
N ILE A 59 11.38 -7.78 0.15
CA ILE A 59 11.12 -6.37 -0.18
C ILE A 59 12.39 -5.74 -0.76
N GLU A 60 12.22 -4.90 -1.77
CA GLU A 60 13.24 -4.03 -2.32
C GLU A 60 12.58 -2.67 -2.56
N TYR A 61 12.91 -1.69 -1.72
CA TYR A 61 12.45 -0.32 -1.87
C TYR A 61 13.63 0.60 -2.10
N THR A 62 13.43 1.57 -2.98
CA THR A 62 14.34 2.69 -3.17
C THR A 62 13.88 3.93 -2.40
N GLU A 63 12.71 3.84 -1.76
CA GLU A 63 11.98 4.88 -1.08
C GLU A 63 11.82 4.58 0.41
N HIS A 64 11.51 5.63 1.18
CA HIS A 64 11.08 5.47 2.57
C HIS A 64 9.59 5.17 2.63
N GLU A 65 9.23 4.15 3.41
CA GLU A 65 7.84 3.80 3.67
C GLU A 65 7.60 3.79 5.19
N PHE A 66 6.52 4.45 5.61
CA PHE A 66 6.01 4.39 6.97
C PHE A 66 4.68 3.65 6.96
N CYS A 67 4.59 2.58 7.74
CA CYS A 67 3.38 1.79 7.86
C CYS A 67 2.82 1.87 9.27
N HIS A 68 1.52 2.13 9.37
CA HIS A 68 0.75 1.91 10.59
C HIS A 68 -0.23 0.76 10.34
N ILE A 69 -0.11 -0.32 11.11
CA ILE A 69 -0.96 -1.49 10.96
C ILE A 69 -2.36 -1.17 11.50
N LEU A 70 -3.34 -1.10 10.60
CA LEU A 70 -4.75 -0.87 10.95
C LEU A 70 -5.45 -2.15 11.40
N GLU A 71 -5.12 -3.28 10.77
CA GLU A 71 -5.64 -4.60 11.09
C GLU A 71 -4.60 -5.68 10.75
N GLY A 72 -4.68 -6.82 11.45
CA GLY A 72 -3.81 -7.96 11.21
C GLY A 72 -2.42 -7.82 11.83
N VAL A 73 -1.44 -8.53 11.26
CA VAL A 73 -0.06 -8.54 11.74
C VAL A 73 0.90 -8.84 10.59
N SER A 74 2.04 -8.14 10.59
CA SER A 74 3.22 -8.44 9.77
C SER A 74 4.41 -8.72 10.70
N ARG A 75 5.30 -9.66 10.33
CA ARG A 75 6.39 -10.16 11.19
C ARG A 75 7.70 -10.31 10.44
#